data_AF-A0A958QNN4-F1
#
_entry.id   AF-A0A958QNN4-F1
#
_cell.length_a   1.000
_cell.length_b   1.000
_cell.length_c   1.000
_cell.angle_alpha   90.00
_cell.angle_beta   90.00
_cell.angle_gamma   90.00
#
_symmetry.space_group_name_H-M   'P 1'
#
loop_
_entity.id
_entity.type
_entity.pdbx_description
1 polymer ?
#
loop_
_entity_poly.entity_id
_entity_poly.type
_entity_poly.pdbx_seq_one_letter_code
_entity_poly.pdbx_strand_id
1 'polypeptide(L)'
;MMKDENVQLRNDNEAGFGAIESLVSIVLMSIIAVAIIMNLVVALRTAKITEVNHAASTLAVSKMEELASIDTLNLDDSYDAVENNVAWGDFNFTFTRTTSITVNADNTRSVDVTVSSNSTNVPSTVSFSTTFALWE
;
A
#
# COMPACT_ATOMS: atom_id res chain seq x y z
N MET A 1 66.37 -18.76 22.48
CA MET A 1 65.44 -19.87 22.80
C MET A 1 64.24 -19.38 23.62
N MET A 2 64.33 -19.06 24.91
CA MET A 2 63.17 -18.50 25.69
C MET A 2 62.63 -17.15 25.18
N LYS A 3 63.49 -16.33 24.55
CA LYS A 3 63.12 -15.00 24.05
C LYS A 3 62.31 -15.06 22.74
N ASP A 4 62.55 -16.10 21.94
CA ASP A 4 61.92 -16.28 20.63
C ASP A 4 60.51 -16.89 20.77
N GLU A 5 60.33 -17.77 21.75
CA GLU A 5 59.04 -18.37 22.12
C GLU A 5 58.04 -17.33 22.63
N ASN A 6 58.48 -16.38 23.46
CA ASN A 6 57.63 -15.28 23.93
C ASN A 6 57.22 -14.29 22.84
N VAL A 7 58.03 -14.15 21.78
CA VAL A 7 57.69 -13.28 20.63
C VAL A 7 56.68 -13.97 19.71
N GLN A 8 56.82 -15.28 19.48
CA GLN A 8 55.83 -16.06 18.73
C GLN A 8 54.47 -16.08 19.42
N LEU A 9 54.41 -16.34 20.74
CA LEU A 9 53.16 -16.33 21.51
C LEU A 9 52.45 -14.96 21.49
N ARG A 10 53.20 -13.85 21.41
CA ARG A 10 52.62 -12.51 21.31
C ARG A 10 52.06 -12.22 19.91
N ASN A 11 52.77 -12.61 18.85
CA ASN A 11 52.27 -12.49 17.48
C ASN A 11 51.02 -13.33 17.23
N ASP A 12 50.97 -14.55 17.76
CA ASP A 12 49.81 -15.44 17.60
C ASP A 12 48.57 -14.89 18.34
N ASN A 13 48.77 -14.25 19.50
CA ASN A 13 47.70 -13.58 20.23
C ASN A 13 47.17 -12.32 19.51
N GLU A 14 48.05 -11.52 18.90
CA GLU A 14 47.64 -10.34 18.11
C GLU A 14 46.87 -10.75 16.84
N ALA A 15 47.33 -11.80 16.15
CA ALA A 15 46.62 -12.36 14.99
C ALA A 15 45.25 -12.95 15.39
N GLY A 16 45.17 -13.65 16.52
CA GLY A 16 43.91 -14.19 17.05
C GLY A 16 42.92 -13.10 17.46
N PHE A 17 43.40 -12.02 18.08
CA PHE A 17 42.55 -10.89 18.47
C PHE A 17 42.03 -10.13 17.24
N GLY A 18 42.88 -9.88 16.24
CA GLY A 18 42.45 -9.26 14.98
C GLY A 18 41.43 -10.10 14.20
N ALA A 19 41.56 -11.43 14.23
CA ALA A 19 40.55 -12.32 13.65
C ALA A 19 39.19 -12.18 14.36
N ILE A 20 39.17 -12.10 15.69
CA ILE A 20 37.94 -11.92 16.48
C ILE A 20 37.28 -10.56 16.18
N GLU A 21 38.05 -9.47 16.13
CA GLU A 21 37.51 -8.13 15.82
C GLU A 21 36.89 -8.07 14.43
N SER A 22 37.53 -8.71 13.43
CA SER A 22 36.97 -8.80 12.08
C SER A 22 35.65 -9.58 12.05
N LEU A 23 35.56 -10.67 12.82
CA LEU A 23 34.35 -11.47 12.93
C LEU A 23 33.22 -10.66 13.56
N VAL A 24 33.49 -9.95 14.66
CA VAL A 24 32.52 -9.06 15.32
C VAL A 24 32.04 -7.98 14.35
N SER A 25 32.94 -7.37 13.59
CA SER A 25 32.60 -6.34 12.59
C SER A 25 31.68 -6.88 11.50
N ILE A 26 31.97 -8.07 10.97
CA ILE A 26 31.13 -8.73 9.96
C ILE A 26 29.73 -9.05 10.53
N VAL A 27 29.66 -9.54 11.76
CA VAL A 27 28.38 -9.83 12.42
C VAL A 27 27.56 -8.56 12.62
N LEU A 28 28.19 -7.48 13.09
CA LEU A 28 27.51 -6.18 13.28
C LEU A 28 27.01 -5.61 11.94
N MET A 29 27.84 -5.63 10.90
CA MET A 29 27.41 -5.20 9.56
C MET A 29 26.26 -6.06 9.03
N SER A 30 26.27 -7.37 9.29
CA SER A 30 25.19 -8.28 8.88
C SER A 30 23.88 -7.94 9.56
N ILE A 31 23.89 -7.66 10.87
CA ILE A 31 22.69 -7.26 11.63
C ILE A 31 22.13 -5.94 11.10
N ILE A 32 23.01 -4.96 10.85
CA ILE A 32 22.61 -3.65 10.30
C ILE A 32 22.00 -3.83 8.89
N ALA A 33 22.63 -4.63 8.03
CA ALA A 33 22.14 -4.89 6.68
C ALA A 33 20.75 -5.53 6.70
N VAL A 34 20.52 -6.52 7.57
CA VAL A 34 19.20 -7.16 7.73
C VAL A 34 18.14 -6.14 8.17
N ALA A 35 18.46 -5.29 9.13
CA ALA A 35 17.55 -4.24 9.60
C ALA A 35 17.17 -3.25 8.48
N ILE A 36 18.14 -2.84 7.65
CA ILE A 36 17.89 -1.96 6.49
C ILE A 36 16.97 -2.65 5.48
N ILE A 37 17.22 -3.92 5.15
CA ILE A 37 16.42 -4.67 4.18
C ILE A 37 14.98 -4.81 4.66
N MET A 38 14.76 -5.13 5.93
CA MET A 38 13.40 -5.24 6.49
C MET A 38 12.63 -3.92 6.38
N ASN A 39 13.28 -2.80 6.74
CA ASN A 39 12.67 -1.48 6.62
C ASN A 39 12.36 -1.11 5.16
N LEU A 40 13.26 -1.47 4.24
CA LEU A 40 13.04 -1.25 2.81
C LEU A 40 11.84 -2.03 2.29
N VAL A 41 11.70 -3.31 2.65
CA VAL A 41 10.55 -4.13 2.25
C VAL A 41 9.23 -3.53 2.74
N VAL A 42 9.20 -3.06 3.99
CA VAL A 42 8.01 -2.39 4.53
C VAL A 42 7.71 -1.10 3.77
N ALA A 43 8.73 -0.26 3.55
CA ALA A 43 8.57 1.00 2.81
C ALA A 43 8.03 0.77 1.38
N LEU A 44 8.55 -0.23 0.66
CA LEU A 44 8.08 -0.59 -0.69
C LEU A 44 6.64 -1.09 -0.69
N ARG A 45 6.25 -1.90 0.31
CA ARG A 45 4.86 -2.36 0.46
C ARG A 45 3.93 -1.20 0.74
N THR A 46 4.28 -0.30 1.65
CA THR A 46 3.48 0.89 1.96
C THR A 46 3.36 1.78 0.74
N ALA A 47 4.47 2.06 0.04
CA ALA A 47 4.45 2.84 -1.19
C ALA A 47 3.50 2.24 -2.22
N LYS A 48 3.54 0.91 -2.42
CA LYS A 48 2.64 0.24 -3.35
C LYS A 48 1.19 0.36 -2.91
N ILE A 49 0.88 0.12 -1.64
CA ILE A 49 -0.49 0.27 -1.10
C ILE A 49 -1.00 1.69 -1.30
N THR A 50 -0.18 2.71 -1.05
CA THR A 50 -0.56 4.12 -1.27
C THR A 50 -0.88 4.39 -2.75
N GLU A 51 -0.09 3.85 -3.67
CA GLU A 51 -0.34 3.96 -5.11
C GLU A 51 -1.68 3.31 -5.49
N VAL A 52 -1.96 2.10 -4.97
CA VAL A 52 -3.24 1.40 -5.20
C VAL A 52 -4.42 2.18 -4.62
N ASN A 53 -4.28 2.69 -3.40
CA ASN A 53 -5.32 3.49 -2.76
C ASN A 53 -5.60 4.76 -3.55
N HIS A 54 -4.57 5.40 -4.11
CA HIS A 54 -4.73 6.58 -4.96
C HIS A 54 -5.47 6.24 -6.26
N ALA A 55 -5.11 5.14 -6.93
CA ALA A 55 -5.81 4.65 -8.11
C ALA A 55 -7.29 4.34 -7.81
N ALA A 56 -7.55 3.59 -6.75
CA ALA A 56 -8.92 3.26 -6.30
C ALA A 56 -9.73 4.52 -5.96
N SER A 57 -9.11 5.48 -5.26
CA SER A 57 -9.76 6.76 -4.94
C SER A 57 -10.09 7.56 -6.19
N THR A 58 -9.18 7.61 -7.16
CA THR A 58 -9.39 8.33 -8.42
C THR A 58 -10.53 7.69 -9.21
N LEU A 59 -10.60 6.36 -9.27
CA LEU A 59 -11.71 5.64 -9.90
C LEU A 59 -13.06 5.87 -9.21
N ALA A 60 -13.05 5.97 -7.87
CA ALA A 60 -14.25 6.24 -7.08
C ALA A 60 -14.74 7.68 -7.30
N VAL A 61 -13.84 8.67 -7.20
CA VAL A 61 -14.14 10.09 -7.43
C VAL A 61 -14.61 10.31 -8.86
N SER A 62 -13.96 9.73 -9.85
CA SER A 62 -14.37 9.84 -11.26
C SER A 62 -15.80 9.31 -11.47
N LYS A 63 -16.18 8.21 -10.81
CA LYS A 63 -17.56 7.71 -10.87
C LYS A 63 -18.53 8.63 -10.12
N MET A 64 -18.11 9.19 -9.00
CA MET A 64 -18.92 10.16 -8.26
C MET A 64 -19.17 11.43 -9.09
N GLU A 65 -18.17 11.91 -9.83
CA GLU A 65 -18.31 13.05 -10.75
C GLU A 65 -19.27 12.74 -11.91
N GLU A 66 -19.21 11.52 -12.45
CA GLU A 66 -20.17 11.04 -13.45
C GLU A 66 -21.61 11.09 -12.88
N LEU A 67 -21.83 10.57 -11.68
CA LEU A 67 -23.14 10.56 -11.03
C LEU A 67 -23.62 11.96 -10.64
N ALA A 68 -22.70 12.84 -10.20
CA ALA A 68 -23.00 14.22 -9.87
C ALA A 68 -23.42 15.06 -11.09
N SER A 69 -23.11 14.60 -12.31
CA SER A 69 -23.57 15.25 -13.55
C SER A 69 -25.02 14.92 -13.92
N ILE A 70 -25.60 13.90 -13.28
CA ILE A 70 -27.00 13.50 -13.47
C ILE A 70 -27.88 14.40 -12.60
N ASP A 71 -29.03 14.80 -13.14
CA ASP A 71 -30.04 15.51 -12.36
C ASP A 71 -30.46 14.66 -11.14
N THR A 72 -30.40 15.25 -9.95
CA THR A 72 -30.77 14.61 -8.68
C THR A 72 -32.17 14.01 -8.68
N LEU A 73 -33.10 14.53 -9.48
CA LEU A 73 -34.44 13.97 -9.66
C LEU A 73 -34.42 12.61 -10.36
N ASN A 74 -33.49 12.42 -11.29
CA ASN A 74 -33.32 11.19 -12.08
C ASN A 74 -32.29 10.24 -11.47
N LEU A 75 -31.57 10.65 -10.44
CA LEU A 75 -30.59 9.82 -9.75
C LEU A 75 -31.31 8.92 -8.74
N ASP A 76 -31.39 7.63 -9.03
CA ASP A 76 -32.04 6.61 -8.21
C ASP A 76 -31.26 5.28 -8.23
N ASP A 77 -31.84 4.25 -7.62
CA ASP A 77 -31.27 2.90 -7.51
C ASP A 77 -31.17 2.16 -8.86
N SER A 78 -31.74 2.69 -9.94
CA SER A 78 -31.54 2.12 -11.28
C SER A 78 -30.11 2.27 -11.80
N TYR A 79 -29.34 3.19 -11.21
CA TYR A 79 -27.92 3.39 -11.48
C TYR A 79 -27.01 2.55 -10.59
N ASP A 80 -27.56 1.71 -9.71
CA ASP A 80 -26.78 0.74 -8.95
C ASP A 80 -26.08 -0.22 -9.91
N ALA A 81 -24.76 -0.33 -9.75
CA ALA A 81 -23.93 -1.06 -10.68
C ALA A 81 -22.73 -1.69 -9.99
N VAL A 82 -22.39 -2.90 -10.43
CA VAL A 82 -21.13 -3.56 -10.10
C VAL A 82 -20.32 -3.72 -11.38
N GLU A 83 -19.26 -2.94 -11.48
CA GLU A 83 -18.32 -2.96 -12.59
C GLU A 83 -17.10 -3.79 -12.19
N ASN A 84 -16.94 -4.94 -12.84
CA ASN A 84 -15.81 -5.82 -12.61
C ASN A 84 -14.67 -5.51 -13.59
N ASN A 85 -13.44 -5.80 -13.17
CA ASN A 85 -12.24 -5.71 -13.98
C ASN A 85 -11.94 -4.30 -14.53
N VAL A 86 -12.24 -3.27 -13.74
CA VAL A 86 -11.92 -1.87 -14.07
C VAL A 86 -10.40 -1.70 -14.08
N ALA A 87 -9.84 -1.30 -15.23
CA ALA A 87 -8.41 -1.02 -15.37
C ALA A 87 -8.11 0.44 -15.00
N TRP A 88 -6.90 0.70 -14.49
CA TRP A 88 -6.42 2.05 -14.22
C TRP A 88 -4.97 2.18 -14.68
N GLY A 89 -4.75 3.00 -15.71
CA GLY A 89 -3.43 3.17 -16.33
C GLY A 89 -2.78 1.84 -16.71
N ASP A 90 -1.50 1.69 -16.38
CA ASP A 90 -0.68 0.52 -16.69
C ASP A 90 -0.60 -0.49 -15.53
N PHE A 91 -1.56 -0.46 -14.60
CA PHE A 91 -1.59 -1.45 -13.52
C PHE A 91 -1.74 -2.87 -14.09
N ASN A 92 -0.97 -3.81 -13.52
CA ASN A 92 -0.99 -5.21 -13.91
C ASN A 92 -2.17 -6.01 -13.31
N PHE A 93 -3.07 -5.34 -12.61
CA PHE A 93 -4.29 -5.91 -12.05
C PHE A 93 -5.43 -4.91 -12.17
N THR A 94 -6.63 -5.40 -11.93
CA THR A 94 -7.87 -4.64 -12.08
C THR A 94 -8.54 -4.36 -10.73
N PHE A 95 -9.59 -3.55 -10.77
CA PHE A 95 -10.43 -3.21 -9.65
C PHE A 95 -11.88 -3.69 -9.87
N THR A 96 -12.63 -3.78 -8.78
CA THR A 96 -14.07 -3.91 -8.80
C THR A 96 -14.66 -2.64 -8.21
N ARG A 97 -15.58 -2.01 -8.94
CA ARG A 97 -16.26 -0.79 -8.51
C ARG A 97 -17.75 -1.10 -8.30
N THR A 98 -18.27 -0.77 -7.13
CA THR A 98 -19.67 -0.91 -6.77
C THR A 98 -20.24 0.47 -6.52
N THR A 99 -21.32 0.80 -7.19
CA THR A 99 -22.14 2.00 -6.96
C THR A 99 -23.44 1.56 -6.33
N SER A 100 -23.84 2.22 -5.24
CA SER A 100 -25.15 2.06 -4.62
C SER A 100 -25.76 3.42 -4.33
N ILE A 101 -27.04 3.57 -4.64
CA ILE A 101 -27.79 4.81 -4.52
C ILE A 101 -29.05 4.50 -3.74
N THR A 102 -29.28 5.30 -2.71
CA THR A 102 -30.48 5.21 -1.87
C THR A 102 -31.25 6.51 -1.95
N VAL A 103 -32.53 6.40 -2.31
CA VAL A 103 -33.49 7.49 -2.20
C VAL A 103 -33.96 7.60 -0.76
N ASN A 104 -33.61 8.69 -0.08
CA ASN A 104 -33.97 8.92 1.32
C ASN A 104 -35.41 9.42 1.46
N ALA A 105 -35.96 9.33 2.68
CA ALA A 105 -37.33 9.76 2.97
C ALA A 105 -37.58 11.27 2.78
N ASP A 106 -36.53 12.08 2.82
CA ASP A 106 -36.54 13.53 2.58
C ASP A 106 -36.28 13.90 1.11
N ASN A 107 -36.32 12.91 0.20
CA ASN A 107 -35.96 13.02 -1.21
C ASN A 107 -34.49 13.35 -1.50
N THR A 108 -33.60 13.35 -0.51
CA THR A 108 -32.16 13.37 -0.80
C THR A 108 -31.70 12.02 -1.37
N ARG A 109 -30.57 12.01 -2.09
CA ARG A 109 -29.99 10.81 -2.68
C ARG A 109 -28.64 10.52 -2.04
N SER A 110 -28.55 9.44 -1.27
CA SER A 110 -27.25 8.96 -0.76
C SER A 110 -26.59 8.10 -1.83
N VAL A 111 -25.33 8.39 -2.13
CA VAL A 111 -24.56 7.69 -3.16
C VAL A 111 -23.27 7.18 -2.53
N ASP A 112 -23.08 5.87 -2.64
CA ASP A 112 -21.90 5.16 -2.16
C ASP A 112 -21.18 4.51 -3.34
N VAL A 113 -19.93 4.92 -3.57
CA VAL A 113 -19.04 4.30 -4.56
C VAL A 113 -17.89 3.62 -3.82
N THR A 114 -17.85 2.30 -3.90
CA THR A 114 -16.78 1.48 -3.32
C THR A 114 -15.93 0.89 -4.42
N VAL A 115 -14.61 1.03 -4.33
CA VAL A 115 -13.63 0.46 -5.25
C VAL A 115 -12.69 -0.45 -4.47
N SER A 116 -12.60 -1.71 -4.89
CA SER A 116 -11.70 -2.70 -4.32
C SER A 116 -10.71 -3.22 -5.36
N SER A 117 -9.47 -3.47 -4.95
CA SER A 117 -8.47 -4.09 -5.81
C SER A 117 -8.72 -5.60 -5.94
N ASN A 118 -8.63 -6.15 -7.15
CA ASN A 118 -8.75 -7.61 -7.37
C ASN A 118 -7.44 -8.37 -7.10
N SER A 119 -6.40 -7.70 -6.59
CA SER A 119 -5.11 -8.30 -6.26
C SER A 119 -5.08 -8.83 -4.83
N THR A 120 -4.71 -10.10 -4.65
CA THR A 120 -4.52 -10.70 -3.31
C THR A 120 -3.25 -10.22 -2.60
N ASN A 121 -2.27 -9.72 -3.36
CA ASN A 121 -0.97 -9.30 -2.81
C ASN A 121 -1.00 -7.86 -2.28
N VAL A 122 -1.88 -7.03 -2.81
CA VAL A 122 -2.03 -5.61 -2.43
C VAL A 122 -3.52 -5.31 -2.27
N PRO A 123 -4.20 -5.89 -1.26
CA PRO A 123 -5.61 -5.66 -1.04
C PRO A 123 -5.83 -4.19 -0.64
N SER A 124 -6.78 -3.55 -1.31
CA SER A 124 -7.22 -2.19 -1.04
C SER A 124 -8.73 -2.12 -1.25
N THR A 125 -9.40 -1.40 -0.36
CA THR A 125 -10.81 -1.01 -0.52
C THR A 125 -10.93 0.44 -0.12
N VAL A 126 -11.50 1.24 -1.01
CA VAL A 126 -11.79 2.66 -0.79
C VAL A 126 -13.27 2.87 -1.03
N SER A 127 -13.94 3.58 -0.13
CA SER A 127 -15.35 3.94 -0.27
C SER A 127 -15.49 5.45 -0.19
N PHE A 128 -16.23 6.01 -1.13
CA PHE A 128 -16.67 7.40 -1.15
C PHE A 128 -18.18 7.43 -0.99
N SER A 129 -18.64 8.22 -0.02
CA SER A 129 -20.06 8.40 0.27
C SER A 129 -20.39 9.88 0.21
N THR A 130 -21.50 10.23 -0.41
CA THR A 130 -22.01 11.61 -0.42
C THR A 130 -23.54 11.60 -0.48
N THR A 131 -24.15 12.73 -0.13
CA THR A 131 -25.60 12.90 -0.22
C THR A 131 -25.89 14.11 -1.11
N PHE A 132 -26.61 13.88 -2.20
CA PHE A 132 -27.11 14.94 -3.05
C PHE A 132 -28.47 15.43 -2.53
N ALA A 133 -28.55 16.72 -2.23
CA ALA A 133 -29.83 17.37 -1.95
C ALA A 133 -30.59 17.56 -3.26
N LEU A 134 -31.92 17.49 -3.18
CA LEU A 134 -32.78 17.97 -4.26
C LEU A 134 -32.65 19.50 -4.28
N TRP A 135 -32.06 20.07 -5.33
CA TRP A 135 -32.05 21.52 -5.51
C TRP A 135 -33.38 21.89 -6.19
N GLU A 136 -34.11 22.85 -5.61
CA GLU A 136 -35.37 23.39 -6.19
C GLU A 136 -35.15 24.06 -7.54
#